data_AF-A0A942BRP2-F1
#
_entry.id   AF-A0A942BRP2-F1
#
_cell.length_a   1.000
_cell.length_b   1.000
_cell.length_c   1.000
_cell.angle_alpha   90.00
_cell.angle_beta   90.00
_cell.angle_gamma   90.00
#
_symmetry.space_group_name_H-M   'P 1'
#
loop_
_entity.id
_entity.type
_entity.pdbx_description
1 polymer ?
#
loop_
_entity_poly.entity_id
_entity_poly.type
_entity_poly.pdbx_seq_one_letter_code
_entity_poly.pdbx_strand_id
1 'polypeptide(L)'
;MKPAVFLDRDGTLNEEVGYLSRPEDLRLLPGAADAVARLNARGIPVIVVTNQSGIGRGYYGWAEFEAVMARLSELLAAEGAHVDAAYASPHHEAGQGEYAVANHPDRKPNPGMLLRAAEAHGLDLARSWMVGDKSLDVEAGHRAGCRSCLVRTGYGRGEAAEADLVASDLAEAVSHILAGWPWSR
;
A
#
# COMPACT_ATOMS: atom_id res chain seq x y z
N MET A 1 15.53 14.28 4.79
CA MET A 1 14.52 13.33 4.29
C MET A 1 13.57 13.01 5.43
N LYS A 2 12.28 12.85 5.14
CA LYS A 2 11.25 12.56 6.16
C LYS A 2 10.80 11.10 6.03
N PRO A 3 10.55 10.36 7.11
CA PRO A 3 10.00 9.02 7.01
C PRO A 3 8.53 9.07 6.53
N ALA A 4 8.04 7.96 5.97
CA ALA A 4 6.67 7.79 5.48
C ALA A 4 6.09 6.43 5.91
N VAL A 5 4.79 6.28 5.70
CA VAL A 5 4.12 4.98 5.77
C VAL A 5 3.59 4.65 4.37
N PHE A 6 4.15 3.60 3.79
CA PHE A 6 3.68 3.00 2.56
C PHE A 6 2.59 1.99 2.87
N LEU A 7 1.49 2.04 2.12
CA LEU A 7 0.34 1.16 2.31
C LEU A 7 0.07 0.39 1.02
N ASP A 8 -0.18 -0.92 1.10
CA ASP A 8 -0.95 -1.57 0.05
C ASP A 8 -2.41 -1.07 0.06
N ARG A 9 -3.11 -1.31 -1.04
CA ARG A 9 -4.48 -0.87 -1.25
C ARG A 9 -5.48 -1.96 -0.87
N ASP A 10 -5.54 -3.01 -1.68
CA ASP A 10 -6.48 -4.11 -1.53
C ASP A 10 -6.05 -5.00 -0.36
N GLY A 11 -6.99 -5.30 0.54
CA GLY A 11 -6.71 -6.08 1.76
C GLY A 11 -6.07 -5.27 2.90
N THR A 12 -5.71 -4.00 2.69
CA THR A 12 -5.08 -3.13 3.71
C THR A 12 -5.87 -1.84 3.95
N LEU A 13 -6.17 -1.07 2.91
CA LEU A 13 -7.05 0.11 2.98
C LEU A 13 -8.51 -0.24 2.70
N ASN A 14 -8.75 -1.03 1.66
CA ASN A 14 -10.08 -1.52 1.28
C ASN A 14 -10.15 -3.05 1.31
N GLU A 15 -11.38 -3.57 1.30
CA GLU A 15 -11.63 -5.00 1.18
C GLU A 15 -10.96 -5.58 -0.07
N GLU A 16 -10.33 -6.75 0.08
CA GLU A 16 -9.76 -7.52 -1.02
C GLU A 16 -10.88 -8.31 -1.70
N VAL A 17 -11.18 -7.95 -2.95
CA VAL A 17 -12.25 -8.54 -3.77
C VAL A 17 -11.72 -9.05 -5.12
N GLY A 18 -10.41 -9.12 -5.29
CA GLY A 18 -9.73 -9.45 -6.54
C GLY A 18 -9.60 -8.24 -7.46
N TYR A 19 -10.12 -8.33 -8.68
CA TYR A 19 -9.95 -7.31 -9.72
C TYR A 19 -10.92 -6.12 -9.55
N LEU A 20 -10.78 -5.39 -8.44
CA LEU A 20 -11.57 -4.21 -8.12
C LEU A 20 -11.40 -3.12 -9.20
N SER A 21 -12.42 -2.98 -10.03
CA SER A 21 -12.46 -2.09 -11.20
C SER A 21 -13.66 -1.13 -11.20
N ARG A 22 -14.60 -1.32 -10.27
CA ARG A 22 -15.81 -0.51 -10.14
C ARG A 22 -15.76 0.30 -8.85
N PRO A 23 -15.83 1.64 -8.92
CA PRO A 23 -15.81 2.50 -7.73
C PRO A 23 -16.86 2.12 -6.68
N GLU A 24 -18.06 1.76 -7.11
CA GLU A 24 -19.18 1.40 -6.25
C GLU A 24 -18.95 0.13 -5.41
N ASP A 25 -18.02 -0.73 -5.83
CA ASP A 25 -17.64 -1.95 -5.13
C ASP A 25 -16.54 -1.71 -4.09
N LEU A 26 -15.92 -0.50 -4.08
CA LEU A 26 -14.90 -0.16 -3.08
C LEU A 26 -15.53 0.03 -1.71
N ARG A 27 -15.02 -0.71 -0.73
CA ARG A 27 -15.38 -0.63 0.69
C ARG A 27 -14.11 -0.50 1.52
N LEU A 28 -13.98 0.59 2.28
CA LEU A 28 -12.88 0.73 3.23
C LEU A 28 -12.98 -0.35 4.30
N LEU A 29 -11.83 -0.87 4.73
CA LEU A 29 -11.76 -1.73 5.90
C LEU A 29 -12.09 -0.91 7.17
N PRO A 30 -12.73 -1.50 8.18
CA PRO A 30 -13.02 -0.82 9.43
C PRO A 30 -11.76 -0.17 10.04
N GLY A 31 -11.85 1.10 10.39
CA GLY A 31 -10.75 1.85 11.00
C GLY A 31 -9.62 2.26 10.05
N ALA A 32 -9.66 1.90 8.76
CA ALA A 32 -8.61 2.27 7.81
C ALA A 32 -8.48 3.79 7.63
N ALA A 33 -9.62 4.50 7.51
CA ALA A 33 -9.60 5.96 7.38
C ALA A 33 -9.09 6.65 8.65
N ASP A 34 -9.58 6.26 9.84
CA ASP A 34 -9.05 6.76 11.13
C ASP A 34 -7.54 6.54 11.25
N ALA A 35 -7.05 5.36 10.87
CA ALA A 35 -5.63 5.04 10.89
C ALA A 35 -4.82 6.01 9.99
N VAL A 36 -5.30 6.27 8.77
CA VAL A 36 -4.67 7.24 7.85
C VAL A 36 -4.75 8.66 8.43
N ALA A 37 -5.90 9.08 8.95
CA ALA A 37 -6.07 10.40 9.58
C ALA A 37 -5.09 10.62 10.74
N ARG A 38 -4.83 9.59 11.56
CA ARG A 38 -3.85 9.65 12.67
C ARG A 38 -2.41 9.80 12.21
N LEU A 39 -2.06 9.26 11.03
CA LEU A 39 -0.78 9.50 10.37
C LEU A 39 -0.72 10.93 9.83
N ASN A 40 -1.77 11.38 9.12
CA ASN A 40 -1.86 12.74 8.57
C ASN A 40 -1.76 13.80 9.67
N ALA A 41 -2.41 13.60 10.82
CA ALA A 41 -2.39 14.52 11.96
C ALA A 41 -0.97 14.73 12.55
N ARG A 42 -0.04 13.80 12.28
CA ARG A 42 1.38 13.91 12.65
C ARG A 42 2.28 14.40 11.50
N GLY A 43 1.69 14.78 10.37
CA GLY A 43 2.42 15.19 9.17
C GLY A 43 3.25 14.06 8.55
N ILE A 44 2.88 12.80 8.80
CA ILE A 44 3.55 11.62 8.23
C ILE A 44 2.98 11.38 6.84
N PRO A 45 3.80 11.38 5.77
CA PRO A 45 3.33 11.07 4.43
C PRO A 45 2.78 9.65 4.34
N VAL A 46 1.63 9.50 3.72
CA VAL A 46 0.98 8.22 3.44
C VAL A 46 1.00 7.98 1.93
N ILE A 47 1.69 6.93 1.51
CA ILE A 47 1.91 6.63 0.08
C ILE A 47 1.31 5.27 -0.26
N VAL A 48 0.40 5.20 -1.23
CA VAL A 48 -0.13 3.93 -1.70
C VAL A 48 0.86 3.30 -2.68
N VAL A 49 1.20 2.02 -2.49
CA VAL A 49 2.02 1.22 -3.40
C VAL A 49 1.34 -0.12 -3.69
N THR A 50 0.77 -0.28 -4.88
CA THR A 50 -0.16 -1.39 -5.18
C THR A 50 0.16 -2.15 -6.46
N ASN A 51 0.06 -3.49 -6.40
CA ASN A 51 0.17 -4.34 -7.59
C ASN A 51 -1.19 -4.42 -8.30
N GLN A 52 -1.32 -3.89 -9.51
CA GLN A 52 -2.58 -3.84 -10.28
C GLN A 52 -2.48 -4.68 -11.56
N SER A 53 -2.16 -5.97 -11.40
CA SER A 53 -1.94 -6.87 -12.54
C SER A 53 -3.16 -7.08 -13.45
N GLY A 54 -4.37 -6.74 -12.98
CA GLY A 54 -5.57 -6.78 -13.81
C GLY A 54 -5.49 -5.82 -15.00
N ILE A 55 -4.74 -4.72 -14.88
CA ILE A 55 -4.44 -3.80 -15.98
C ILE A 55 -3.60 -4.51 -17.04
N GLY A 56 -2.45 -5.07 -16.66
CA GLY A 56 -1.58 -5.76 -17.60
C GLY A 56 -2.20 -7.01 -18.23
N ARG A 57 -3.13 -7.65 -17.52
CA ARG A 57 -3.88 -8.83 -18.00
C ARG A 57 -5.10 -8.48 -18.85
N GLY A 58 -5.49 -7.21 -18.93
CA GLY A 58 -6.62 -6.73 -19.74
C GLY A 58 -8.00 -6.96 -19.10
N TYR A 59 -8.08 -7.11 -17.77
CA TYR A 59 -9.36 -7.24 -17.06
C TYR A 59 -10.06 -5.90 -16.85
N TYR A 60 -9.28 -4.82 -16.74
CA TYR A 60 -9.72 -3.42 -16.68
C TYR A 60 -8.55 -2.53 -17.11
N GLY A 61 -8.78 -1.23 -17.33
CA GLY A 61 -7.76 -0.27 -17.75
C GLY A 61 -7.36 0.72 -16.65
N TRP A 62 -6.48 1.65 -17.04
CA TRP A 62 -6.06 2.74 -16.17
C TRP A 62 -7.22 3.69 -15.79
N ALA A 63 -8.19 3.89 -16.69
CA ALA A 63 -9.36 4.73 -16.41
C ALA A 63 -10.22 4.16 -15.27
N GLU A 64 -10.45 2.85 -15.25
CA GLU A 64 -11.15 2.17 -14.16
C GLU A 64 -10.36 2.25 -12.85
N PHE A 65 -9.04 2.04 -12.91
CA PHE A 65 -8.17 2.21 -11.75
C PHE A 65 -8.23 3.63 -11.18
N GLU A 66 -8.16 4.66 -12.04
CA GLU A 66 -8.26 6.06 -11.64
C GLU A 66 -9.61 6.37 -10.99
N ALA A 67 -10.71 5.85 -11.53
CA ALA A 67 -12.05 6.00 -10.95
C ALA A 67 -12.14 5.35 -9.55
N VAL A 68 -11.53 4.17 -9.38
CA VAL A 68 -11.43 3.48 -8.08
C VAL A 68 -10.58 4.28 -7.10
N MET A 69 -9.46 4.86 -7.54
CA MET A 69 -8.60 5.71 -6.69
C MET A 69 -9.27 7.04 -6.32
N ALA A 70 -10.07 7.62 -7.21
CA ALA A 70 -10.87 8.80 -6.91
C ALA A 70 -11.88 8.47 -5.80
N ARG A 71 -12.57 7.33 -5.91
CA ARG A 71 -13.50 6.87 -4.89
C ARG A 71 -12.83 6.55 -3.55
N LEU A 72 -11.65 5.93 -3.57
CA LEU A 72 -10.85 5.73 -2.36
C LEU A 72 -10.57 7.07 -1.67
N SER A 73 -10.16 8.07 -2.44
CA SER A 73 -9.84 9.41 -1.94
C SER A 73 -11.07 10.10 -1.34
N GLU A 74 -12.24 9.99 -1.98
CA GLU A 74 -13.51 10.50 -1.45
C GLU A 74 -13.88 9.88 -0.09
N LEU A 75 -13.77 8.56 0.02
CA LEU A 75 -14.11 7.85 1.26
C LEU A 75 -13.16 8.22 2.40
N LEU A 76 -11.84 8.32 2.12
CA LEU A 76 -10.87 8.77 3.11
C LEU A 76 -11.14 10.22 3.52
N ALA A 77 -11.40 11.11 2.56
CA ALA A 77 -11.64 12.53 2.83
C ALA A 77 -12.89 12.75 3.68
N ALA A 78 -13.92 11.92 3.52
CA ALA A 78 -15.14 11.97 4.34
C ALA A 78 -14.86 11.77 5.85
N GLU A 79 -13.74 11.13 6.20
CA GLU A 79 -13.28 10.90 7.58
C GLU A 79 -12.03 11.73 7.93
N GLY A 80 -11.71 12.76 7.13
CA GLY A 80 -10.57 13.65 7.37
C GLY A 80 -9.20 13.03 7.08
N ALA A 81 -9.16 11.92 6.34
CA ALA A 81 -7.96 11.22 5.93
C ALA A 81 -7.59 11.53 4.47
N HIS A 82 -6.31 11.41 4.13
CA HIS A 82 -5.82 11.49 2.76
C HIS A 82 -4.53 10.70 2.55
N VAL A 83 -4.28 10.32 1.28
CA VAL A 83 -3.00 9.78 0.83
C VAL A 83 -2.28 10.85 0.00
N ASP A 84 -0.95 10.95 0.14
CA ASP A 84 -0.14 11.97 -0.51
C ASP A 84 0.22 11.61 -1.97
N ALA A 85 0.29 10.31 -2.27
CA ALA A 85 0.54 9.80 -3.62
C ALA A 85 0.14 8.33 -3.74
N ALA A 86 0.00 7.86 -4.99
CA ALA A 86 -0.23 6.47 -5.31
C ALA A 86 0.68 6.01 -6.45
N TYR A 87 1.29 4.85 -6.29
CA TYR A 87 2.12 4.17 -7.27
C TYR A 87 1.52 2.79 -7.52
N ALA A 88 1.35 2.44 -8.79
CA ALA A 88 0.74 1.18 -9.19
C ALA A 88 1.56 0.47 -10.26
N SER A 89 1.70 -0.85 -10.14
CA SER A 89 2.39 -1.67 -11.14
C SER A 89 1.40 -2.55 -11.92
N PRO A 90 1.23 -2.34 -13.23
CA PRO A 90 0.36 -3.16 -14.08
C PRO A 90 1.01 -4.49 -14.50
N HIS A 91 2.33 -4.60 -14.34
CA HIS A 91 3.14 -5.67 -14.91
C HIS A 91 2.83 -7.03 -14.29
N HIS A 92 2.90 -8.07 -15.13
CA HIS A 92 2.71 -9.46 -14.73
C HIS A 92 3.26 -10.39 -15.82
N GLU A 93 3.73 -11.60 -15.49
CA GLU A 93 4.18 -12.60 -16.50
C GLU A 93 3.08 -12.95 -17.52
N ALA A 94 1.86 -13.16 -17.04
CA ALA A 94 0.64 -13.33 -17.84
C ALA A 94 0.04 -12.00 -18.38
N GLY A 95 0.81 -10.90 -18.37
CA GLY A 95 0.39 -9.65 -18.97
C GLY A 95 0.40 -9.68 -20.50
N GLN A 96 -0.09 -8.62 -21.12
CA GLN A 96 -0.13 -8.44 -22.57
C GLN A 96 0.76 -7.27 -22.99
N GLY A 97 1.36 -7.35 -24.18
CA GLY A 97 2.19 -6.29 -24.74
C GLY A 97 3.35 -5.89 -23.81
N GLU A 98 3.51 -4.58 -23.58
CA GLU A 98 4.56 -4.04 -22.70
C GLU A 98 4.42 -4.44 -21.24
N TYR A 99 3.23 -4.89 -20.80
CA TYR A 99 3.00 -5.30 -19.42
C TYR A 99 3.34 -6.77 -19.14
N ALA A 100 3.69 -7.54 -20.17
CA ALA A 100 4.07 -8.95 -20.08
C ALA A 100 5.50 -9.16 -19.51
N VAL A 101 5.74 -8.65 -18.30
CA VAL A 101 7.06 -8.66 -17.64
C VAL A 101 6.97 -9.39 -16.31
N ALA A 102 7.61 -10.54 -16.22
CA ALA A 102 7.55 -11.41 -15.04
C ALA A 102 8.14 -10.78 -13.77
N ASN A 103 9.30 -10.12 -13.90
CA ASN A 103 10.05 -9.56 -12.77
C ASN A 103 10.30 -8.06 -12.92
N HIS A 104 9.23 -7.28 -13.16
CA HIS A 104 9.35 -5.83 -13.32
C HIS A 104 9.78 -5.16 -12.00
N PRO A 105 10.72 -4.18 -12.01
CA PRO A 105 11.20 -3.52 -10.78
C PRO A 105 10.10 -2.89 -9.92
N ASP A 106 9.03 -2.38 -10.53
CA ASP A 106 7.89 -1.80 -9.80
C ASP A 106 6.89 -2.85 -9.31
N ARG A 107 6.97 -4.12 -9.71
CA ARG A 107 6.06 -5.15 -9.22
C ARG A 107 6.58 -5.73 -7.89
N LYS A 108 5.84 -5.53 -6.80
CA LYS A 108 6.14 -6.17 -5.49
C LYS A 108 6.22 -7.70 -5.70
N PRO A 109 7.26 -8.39 -5.21
CA PRO A 109 8.15 -8.00 -4.10
C PRO A 109 9.33 -7.08 -4.47
N ASN A 110 9.47 -6.65 -5.72
CA ASN A 110 10.51 -5.67 -6.04
C ASN A 110 10.18 -4.29 -5.44
N PRO A 111 11.20 -3.54 -4.97
CA PRO A 111 10.99 -2.30 -4.22
C PRO A 111 10.82 -1.05 -5.10
N GLY A 112 10.70 -1.18 -6.43
CA GLY A 112 10.78 -0.06 -7.38
C GLY A 112 9.78 1.06 -7.09
N MET A 113 8.53 0.73 -6.76
CA MET A 113 7.53 1.74 -6.39
C MET A 113 7.93 2.52 -5.13
N LEU A 114 8.48 1.84 -4.10
CA LEU A 114 8.90 2.49 -2.86
C LEU A 114 10.12 3.39 -3.09
N LEU A 115 11.09 2.92 -3.89
CA LEU A 115 12.30 3.68 -4.24
C LEU A 115 11.95 4.95 -5.03
N ARG A 116 11.08 4.82 -6.04
CA ARG A 116 10.60 5.97 -6.84
C ARG A 116 9.84 6.98 -5.98
N ALA A 117 8.97 6.51 -5.09
CA ALA A 117 8.28 7.39 -4.16
C ALA A 117 9.24 8.08 -3.19
N ALA A 118 10.27 7.37 -2.70
CA ALA A 118 11.26 7.98 -1.82
C ALA A 118 12.07 9.08 -2.51
N GLU A 119 12.48 8.87 -3.76
CA GLU A 119 13.14 9.89 -4.57
C GLU A 119 12.22 11.09 -4.82
N ALA A 120 11.00 10.87 -5.31
CA ALA A 120 10.07 11.93 -5.68
C ALA A 120 9.63 12.81 -4.50
N HIS A 121 9.54 12.23 -3.30
CA HIS A 121 9.02 12.91 -2.10
C HIS A 121 10.09 13.18 -1.02
N GLY A 122 11.36 12.86 -1.29
CA GLY A 122 12.47 13.04 -0.34
C GLY A 122 12.33 12.22 0.94
N LEU A 123 11.94 10.94 0.81
CA LEU A 123 11.60 10.07 1.93
C LEU A 123 12.81 9.28 2.47
N ASP A 124 12.82 9.05 3.78
CA ASP A 124 13.83 8.26 4.48
C ASP A 124 13.33 6.82 4.67
N LEU A 125 13.68 5.92 3.74
CA LEU A 125 13.19 4.54 3.73
C LEU A 125 13.58 3.77 5.00
N ALA A 126 14.79 3.97 5.53
CA ALA A 126 15.28 3.32 6.75
C ALA A 126 14.43 3.62 8.01
N ARG A 127 13.65 4.71 7.97
CA ARG A 127 12.73 5.12 9.04
C ARG A 127 11.26 5.01 8.64
N SER A 128 10.99 4.43 7.47
CA SER A 128 9.65 4.27 6.91
C SER A 128 9.12 2.85 7.15
N TRP A 129 7.81 2.70 6.96
CA TRP A 129 7.11 1.42 7.07
C TRP A 129 6.44 1.04 5.76
N MET A 130 6.44 -0.24 5.41
CA MET A 130 5.55 -0.83 4.41
C MET A 130 4.50 -1.68 5.13
N VAL A 131 3.22 -1.36 4.95
CA VAL A 131 2.11 -2.11 5.53
C VAL A 131 1.32 -2.76 4.40
N GLY A 132 1.12 -4.06 4.46
CA GLY A 132 0.38 -4.81 3.45
C GLY A 132 -0.17 -6.13 3.98
N ASP A 133 -0.96 -6.81 3.18
CA ASP A 133 -1.64 -8.06 3.56
C ASP A 133 -0.95 -9.31 2.99
N LYS A 134 0.10 -9.16 2.18
CA LYS A 134 0.82 -10.28 1.57
C LYS A 134 2.30 -10.30 1.96
N SER A 135 2.90 -11.49 1.91
CA SER A 135 4.35 -11.69 2.03
C SER A 135 5.17 -10.83 1.05
N LEU A 136 4.65 -10.59 -0.16
CA LEU A 136 5.30 -9.70 -1.15
C LEU A 136 5.41 -8.24 -0.70
N ASP A 137 4.51 -7.77 0.17
CA ASP A 137 4.57 -6.40 0.72
C ASP A 137 5.67 -6.30 1.74
N VAL A 138 5.75 -7.30 2.62
CA VAL A 138 6.79 -7.45 3.62
C VAL A 138 8.16 -7.46 2.95
N GLU A 139 8.31 -8.32 1.94
CA GLU A 139 9.56 -8.44 1.20
C GLU A 139 9.93 -7.16 0.43
N ALA A 140 8.95 -6.49 -0.20
CA ALA A 140 9.19 -5.21 -0.87
C ALA A 140 9.66 -4.14 0.12
N GLY A 141 9.07 -4.10 1.32
CA GLY A 141 9.49 -3.22 2.41
C GLY A 141 10.94 -3.46 2.81
N HIS A 142 11.31 -4.70 3.11
CA HIS A 142 12.67 -5.06 3.49
C HIS A 142 13.69 -4.78 2.39
N ARG A 143 13.38 -5.12 1.14
CA ARG A 143 14.27 -4.84 -0.01
C ARG A 143 14.46 -3.35 -0.25
N ALA A 144 13.49 -2.51 0.11
CA ALA A 144 13.61 -1.05 0.08
C ALA A 144 14.37 -0.48 1.30
N GLY A 145 14.61 -1.29 2.33
CA GLY A 145 15.19 -0.87 3.61
C GLY A 145 14.17 -0.31 4.61
N CYS A 146 12.88 -0.45 4.35
CA CYS A 146 11.81 -0.14 5.31
C CYS A 146 11.67 -1.24 6.35
N ARG A 147 11.06 -0.91 7.48
CA ARG A 147 10.37 -1.92 8.30
C ARG A 147 9.07 -2.33 7.62
N SER A 148 8.56 -3.51 7.96
CA SER A 148 7.36 -4.07 7.37
C SER A 148 6.33 -4.49 8.42
N CYS A 149 5.05 -4.29 8.09
CA CYS A 149 3.94 -4.79 8.88
C CYS A 149 3.02 -5.63 8.00
N LEU A 150 2.77 -6.87 8.42
CA LEU A 150 1.74 -7.73 7.83
C LEU A 150 0.43 -7.53 8.60
N VAL A 151 -0.62 -7.05 7.92
CA VAL A 151 -1.97 -7.00 8.50
C VAL A 151 -2.72 -8.31 8.27
N ARG A 152 -3.60 -8.71 9.19
CA ARG A 152 -4.44 -9.94 9.06
C ARG A 152 -5.78 -9.69 8.36
N THR A 153 -5.95 -8.54 7.72
CA THR A 153 -7.01 -8.29 6.75
C THR A 153 -6.65 -8.91 5.39
N GLY A 154 -7.59 -8.92 4.43
CA GLY A 154 -7.35 -9.49 3.10
C GLY A 154 -6.82 -10.92 3.11
N TYR A 155 -5.72 -11.15 2.38
CA TYR A 155 -5.00 -12.41 2.30
C TYR A 155 -4.13 -12.70 3.53
N GLY A 156 -3.82 -11.70 4.36
CA GLY A 156 -2.93 -11.82 5.52
C GLY A 156 -3.39 -12.80 6.60
N ARG A 157 -4.66 -13.22 6.58
CA ARG A 157 -5.17 -14.32 7.42
C ARG A 157 -4.46 -15.64 7.18
N GLY A 158 -4.07 -15.92 5.94
CA GLY A 158 -3.42 -17.17 5.54
C GLY A 158 -1.93 -17.04 5.24
N GLU A 159 -1.39 -15.82 5.22
CA GLU A 159 0.02 -15.56 4.92
C GLU A 159 0.90 -15.76 6.15
N ALA A 160 2.10 -16.26 5.90
CA ALA A 160 3.20 -16.30 6.85
C ALA A 160 4.38 -15.57 6.22
N ALA A 161 4.85 -14.51 6.88
CA ALA A 161 6.00 -13.73 6.47
C ALA A 161 6.78 -13.30 7.71
N GLU A 162 8.09 -13.13 7.58
CA GLU A 162 8.96 -12.64 8.66
C GLU A 162 8.87 -11.11 8.79
N ALA A 163 7.66 -10.58 9.01
CA ALA A 163 7.44 -9.14 9.16
C ALA A 163 7.98 -8.62 10.51
N ASP A 164 8.41 -7.35 10.54
CA ASP A 164 8.84 -6.67 11.78
C ASP A 164 7.67 -6.47 12.76
N LEU A 165 6.45 -6.41 12.22
CA LEU A 165 5.20 -6.31 12.96
C LEU A 165 4.13 -7.15 12.28
N VAL A 166 3.27 -7.78 13.08
CA VAL A 166 2.03 -8.39 12.62
C VAL A 166 0.89 -7.77 13.40
N ALA A 167 -0.12 -7.28 12.70
CA ALA A 167 -1.29 -6.61 13.29
C ALA A 167 -2.57 -7.21 12.73
N SER A 168 -3.67 -7.16 13.48
CA SER A 168 -4.97 -7.64 13.01
C SER A 168 -5.51 -6.83 11.83
N ASP A 169 -5.30 -5.52 11.84
CA ASP A 169 -5.73 -4.58 10.81
C ASP A 169 -4.81 -3.33 10.75
N LEU A 170 -5.15 -2.39 9.87
CA LEU A 170 -4.38 -1.15 9.68
C LEU A 170 -4.44 -0.24 10.91
N ALA A 171 -5.53 -0.24 11.68
CA ALA A 171 -5.67 0.62 12.85
C ALA A 171 -4.76 0.17 14.00
N GLU A 172 -4.64 -1.14 14.22
CA GLU A 172 -3.66 -1.71 15.15
C GLU A 172 -2.23 -1.46 14.65
N ALA A 173 -1.95 -1.71 13.37
CA ALA A 173 -0.63 -1.46 12.77
C ALA A 173 -0.17 -0.01 13.01
N VAL A 174 -1.02 0.96 12.68
CA VAL A 174 -0.74 2.39 12.88
C VAL A 174 -0.56 2.73 14.36
N SER A 175 -1.32 2.10 15.26
CA SER A 175 -1.15 2.31 16.70
C SER A 175 0.24 1.90 17.19
N HIS A 176 0.75 0.75 16.74
CA HIS A 176 2.11 0.31 17.06
C HIS A 176 3.18 1.18 16.40
N ILE A 177 3.02 1.52 15.13
CA ILE A 177 3.96 2.38 14.39
C ILE A 177 4.11 3.73 15.11
N LEU A 178 3.00 4.32 15.53
CA LEU A 178 2.98 5.63 16.18
C LEU A 178 3.48 5.60 17.63
N ALA A 179 3.32 4.49 18.35
CA ALA A 179 3.86 4.35 19.70
C ALA A 179 5.41 4.43 19.72
N GLY A 180 6.07 4.02 18.63
CA GLY A 180 7.51 4.13 18.44
C GLY A 180 7.97 5.37 17.68
N TRP A 181 7.09 6.35 17.40
CA TRP A 181 7.39 7.44 16.48
C TRP A 181 7.76 8.77 17.16
N PRO A 182 8.81 9.48 16.70
CA PRO A 182 9.83 9.07 15.74
C PRO A 182 10.88 8.17 16.42
N TRP A 183 11.40 7.17 15.72
CA TRP A 183 12.54 6.40 16.20
C TRP A 183 13.74 7.34 16.40
N SER A 184 14.31 7.37 17.62
CA SER A 184 15.66 7.87 17.82
C SER A 184 16.62 6.95 17.05
N ARG A 185 17.54 7.55 16.27
CA ARG A 185 18.61 6.81 15.59
C ARG A 185 19.43 5.99 16.59
#